data_AF-A0A7S3NXT7-F1
#
_entry.id   AF-A0A7S3NXT7-F1
#
_cell.length_a   1.000
_cell.length_b   1.000
_cell.length_c   1.000
_cell.angle_alpha   90.00
_cell.angle_beta   90.00
_cell.angle_gamma   90.00
#
_symmetry.space_group_name_H-M   'P 1'
#
loop_
_entity.id
_entity.type
_entity.pdbx_description
1 polymer ?
#
loop_
_entity_poly.entity_id
_entity_poly.type
_entity_poly.pdbx_seq_one_letter_code
_entity_poly.pdbx_strand_id
1 'polypeptide(L)'
;NYTYQGQKIKITRGDFSWAMNEIAKNLKQAKFYAANDTQKQMLDHYVKNFISGDMNAHKDAMKEWIKDVDPAIETNIGYIETYLDPLGVRAEYEGFVSIVNKETSKLFSKLVDNAEKLIEYLPWGKDFEKDKFNKPDFTSLNVLAFACSGTPIGINLPNYDDIRENLGYKNVDLGNVYPKPTYENIQYMEGEMKDLYYKYSNESLTLMVALHELLGHGTGKLLTQDVDTGKFNFDHEKLLNPFTGEKISTFYKSNETWSSKFGKLHSGYEECRADTVALYLGHFEEPYQIFFADREDEWLDIEYVMWL
;
A
#
# COMPACT_ATOMS: atom_id res chain seq x y z
N ASN A 1 -13.61 -31.16 12.85
CA ASN A 1 -13.63 -31.12 14.33
C ASN A 1 -12.19 -31.26 14.79
N TYR A 2 -11.67 -30.22 15.42
CA TYR A 2 -10.31 -30.17 15.95
C TYR A 2 -10.39 -30.07 17.47
N THR A 3 -9.36 -30.53 18.16
CA THR A 3 -9.22 -30.32 19.60
C THR A 3 -7.93 -29.55 19.83
N TYR A 4 -8.00 -28.40 20.49
CA TYR A 4 -6.84 -27.59 20.85
C TYR A 4 -6.94 -27.24 22.32
N GLN A 5 -5.90 -27.59 23.11
CA GLN A 5 -5.87 -27.37 24.56
C GLN A 5 -7.14 -27.85 25.29
N GLY A 6 -7.67 -29.01 24.90
CA GLY A 6 -8.89 -29.59 25.47
C GLY A 6 -10.21 -28.96 24.99
N GLN A 7 -10.16 -27.90 24.18
CA GLN A 7 -11.34 -27.26 23.60
C GLN A 7 -11.69 -27.86 22.24
N LYS A 8 -12.99 -28.11 22.01
CA LYS A 8 -13.50 -28.61 20.72
C LYS A 8 -13.73 -27.43 19.76
N ILE A 9 -13.03 -27.42 18.64
CA ILE A 9 -13.15 -26.43 17.58
C ILE A 9 -13.88 -27.07 16.39
N LYS A 10 -14.99 -26.46 15.97
CA LYS A 10 -15.71 -26.82 14.75
C LYS A 10 -15.48 -25.72 13.72
N ILE A 11 -14.75 -26.06 12.65
CA ILE A 11 -14.60 -25.18 11.49
C ILE A 11 -15.84 -25.35 10.62
N THR A 12 -16.48 -24.24 10.27
CA THR A 12 -17.65 -24.17 9.39
C THR A 12 -17.40 -23.20 8.25
N ARG A 13 -18.26 -23.23 7.24
CA ARG A 13 -18.23 -22.33 6.07
C ARG A 13 -19.64 -21.87 5.73
N GLY A 14 -19.76 -20.89 4.85
CA GLY A 14 -21.05 -20.39 4.36
C GLY A 14 -21.56 -19.14 5.08
N ASP A 15 -20.72 -18.51 5.90
CA ASP A 15 -21.00 -17.17 6.40
C ASP A 15 -21.16 -16.20 5.22
N PHE A 16 -22.13 -15.30 5.32
CA PHE A 16 -22.55 -14.39 4.23
C PHE A 16 -22.79 -15.05 2.86
N SER A 17 -23.09 -16.36 2.80
CA SER A 17 -23.19 -17.12 1.55
C SER A 17 -24.14 -16.52 0.50
N TRP A 18 -25.22 -15.85 0.93
CA TRP A 18 -26.12 -15.14 0.02
C TRP A 18 -25.42 -14.00 -0.72
N ALA A 19 -24.62 -13.19 -0.02
CA ALA A 19 -23.88 -12.07 -0.59
C ALA A 19 -22.72 -12.57 -1.46
N MET A 20 -21.96 -13.55 -0.97
CA MET A 20 -20.83 -14.15 -1.70
C MET A 20 -21.28 -14.77 -3.04
N ASN A 21 -22.48 -15.38 -3.08
CA ASN A 21 -23.05 -15.90 -4.32
C ASN A 21 -23.42 -14.80 -5.32
N GLU A 22 -24.01 -13.68 -4.87
CA GLU A 22 -24.32 -12.56 -5.76
C GLU A 22 -23.04 -11.87 -6.26
N ILE A 23 -22.02 -11.70 -5.43
CA ILE A 23 -20.70 -11.20 -5.85
C ILE A 23 -20.12 -12.12 -6.95
N ALA A 24 -20.05 -13.42 -6.69
CA ALA A 24 -19.53 -14.39 -7.65
C ALA A 24 -20.33 -14.41 -8.97
N LYS A 25 -21.65 -14.22 -8.92
CA LYS A 25 -22.50 -14.12 -10.10
C LYS A 25 -22.19 -12.87 -10.93
N ASN A 26 -22.00 -11.71 -10.29
CA ASN A 26 -21.62 -10.47 -10.98
C ASN A 26 -20.22 -10.56 -11.58
N LEU A 27 -19.25 -11.14 -10.88
CA LEU A 27 -17.89 -11.35 -11.39
C LEU A 27 -17.87 -12.30 -12.61
N LYS A 28 -18.70 -13.34 -12.62
CA LYS A 28 -18.89 -14.21 -13.80
C LYS A 28 -19.43 -13.43 -15.00
N GLN A 29 -20.30 -12.45 -14.79
CA GLN A 29 -20.80 -11.58 -15.87
C GLN A 29 -19.73 -10.59 -16.32
N ALA A 30 -18.99 -9.98 -15.39
CA ALA A 30 -17.88 -9.07 -15.68
C ALA A 30 -16.81 -9.72 -16.56
N LYS A 31 -16.58 -11.04 -16.40
CA LYS A 31 -15.61 -11.81 -17.21
C LYS A 31 -15.84 -11.70 -18.72
N PHE A 32 -17.08 -11.55 -19.18
CA PHE A 32 -17.37 -11.39 -20.62
C PHE A 32 -16.86 -10.06 -21.19
N TYR A 33 -16.55 -9.09 -20.34
CA TYR A 33 -16.05 -7.77 -20.69
C TYR A 33 -14.57 -7.56 -20.34
N ALA A 34 -13.88 -8.60 -19.86
CA ALA A 34 -12.46 -8.55 -19.54
C ALA A 34 -11.62 -8.22 -20.78
N ALA A 35 -10.68 -7.28 -20.64
CA ALA A 35 -9.89 -6.76 -21.75
C ALA A 35 -8.80 -7.73 -22.23
N ASN A 36 -8.36 -8.64 -21.36
CA ASN A 36 -7.31 -9.61 -21.64
C ASN A 36 -7.49 -10.91 -20.83
N ASP A 37 -6.68 -11.92 -21.12
CA ASP A 37 -6.79 -13.22 -20.46
C ASP A 37 -6.31 -13.22 -19.00
N THR A 38 -5.45 -12.27 -18.61
CA THR A 38 -5.04 -12.06 -17.22
C THR A 38 -6.24 -11.65 -16.36
N GLN A 39 -7.02 -10.67 -16.82
CA GLN A 39 -8.25 -10.25 -16.14
C GLN A 39 -9.30 -11.36 -16.07
N LYS A 40 -9.43 -12.19 -17.13
CA LYS A 40 -10.34 -13.35 -17.10
C LYS A 40 -9.94 -14.36 -16.02
N GLN A 41 -8.63 -14.66 -15.91
CA GLN A 41 -8.10 -15.58 -14.91
C GLN A 41 -8.27 -15.00 -13.50
N MET A 42 -7.92 -13.74 -13.31
CA MET A 42 -8.15 -13.00 -12.06
C MET A 42 -9.62 -13.13 -11.60
N LEU A 43 -10.58 -12.86 -12.49
CA LEU A 43 -12.01 -12.97 -12.19
C LEU A 43 -12.45 -14.42 -11.89
N ASP A 44 -11.91 -15.42 -12.58
CA ASP A 44 -12.16 -16.84 -12.28
C ASP A 44 -11.68 -17.21 -10.87
N HIS A 45 -10.52 -16.70 -10.46
CA HIS A 45 -9.94 -16.91 -9.14
C HIS A 45 -10.76 -16.21 -8.04
N TYR A 46 -11.21 -14.97 -8.25
CA TYR A 46 -12.14 -14.31 -7.33
C TYR A 46 -13.45 -15.09 -7.18
N VAL A 47 -14.05 -15.53 -8.29
CA VAL A 47 -15.26 -16.35 -8.27
C VAL A 47 -15.05 -17.64 -7.49
N LYS A 48 -13.91 -18.31 -7.67
CA LYS A 48 -13.56 -19.51 -6.90
C LYS A 48 -13.43 -19.20 -5.41
N ASN A 49 -12.78 -18.09 -5.05
CA ASN A 49 -12.64 -17.67 -3.65
C ASN A 49 -14.02 -17.44 -3.01
N PHE A 50 -14.87 -16.59 -3.59
CA PHE A 50 -16.17 -16.25 -2.99
C PHE A 50 -17.12 -17.45 -2.90
N ILE A 51 -17.07 -18.41 -3.84
CA ILE A 51 -17.91 -19.61 -3.78
C ILE A 51 -17.40 -20.62 -2.72
N SER A 52 -16.08 -20.79 -2.59
CA SER A 52 -15.50 -21.87 -1.80
C SER A 52 -14.99 -21.46 -0.41
N GLY A 53 -14.67 -20.18 -0.22
CA GLY A 53 -13.91 -19.66 0.92
C GLY A 53 -12.40 -19.97 0.87
N ASP A 54 -11.86 -20.43 -0.27
CA ASP A 54 -10.44 -20.77 -0.43
C ASP A 54 -9.58 -19.51 -0.61
N MET A 55 -8.83 -19.14 0.42
CA MET A 55 -7.92 -17.99 0.36
C MET A 55 -6.74 -18.19 -0.60
N ASN A 56 -6.38 -19.43 -0.95
CA ASN A 56 -5.36 -19.64 -1.99
C ASN A 56 -5.89 -19.19 -3.36
N ALA A 57 -7.19 -19.33 -3.62
CA ALA A 57 -7.79 -18.79 -4.83
C ALA A 57 -7.73 -17.26 -4.86
N HIS A 58 -7.90 -16.58 -3.71
CA HIS A 58 -7.71 -15.12 -3.65
C HIS A 58 -6.25 -14.73 -3.88
N LYS A 59 -5.30 -15.46 -3.27
CA LYS A 59 -3.86 -15.29 -3.56
C LYS A 59 -3.57 -15.45 -5.05
N ASP A 60 -4.12 -16.45 -5.71
CA ASP A 60 -3.93 -16.65 -7.15
C ASP A 60 -4.56 -15.50 -7.97
N ALA A 61 -5.72 -14.98 -7.55
CA ALA A 61 -6.30 -13.77 -8.16
C ALA A 61 -5.36 -12.57 -8.04
N MET A 62 -4.75 -12.35 -6.87
CA MET A 62 -3.76 -11.27 -6.66
C MET A 62 -2.53 -11.46 -7.55
N LYS A 63 -2.05 -12.69 -7.75
CA LYS A 63 -0.93 -12.97 -8.66
C LYS A 63 -1.25 -12.64 -10.12
N GLU A 64 -2.49 -12.83 -10.55
CA GLU A 64 -2.91 -12.39 -11.88
C GLU A 64 -3.10 -10.87 -11.92
N TRP A 65 -3.67 -10.28 -10.87
CA TRP A 65 -3.89 -8.83 -10.78
C TRP A 65 -2.59 -8.01 -10.88
N ILE A 66 -1.51 -8.43 -10.22
CA ILE A 66 -0.20 -7.76 -10.34
C ILE A 66 0.40 -7.85 -11.75
N LYS A 67 0.03 -8.86 -12.55
CA LYS A 67 0.49 -9.02 -13.94
C LYS A 67 -0.31 -8.18 -14.92
N ASP A 68 -1.52 -7.74 -14.55
CA ASP A 68 -2.36 -6.89 -15.38
C ASP A 68 -1.86 -5.44 -15.32
N VAL A 69 -0.81 -5.14 -16.09
CA VAL A 69 -0.16 -3.82 -16.10
C VAL A 69 -0.87 -2.88 -17.06
N ASP A 70 -1.01 -1.62 -16.65
CA ASP A 70 -1.59 -0.53 -17.44
C ASP A 70 -3.05 -0.76 -17.93
N PRO A 71 -3.98 -1.30 -17.11
CA PRO A 71 -5.36 -1.46 -17.56
C PRO A 71 -6.03 -0.10 -17.82
N ALA A 72 -7.16 -0.11 -18.54
CA ALA A 72 -8.01 1.09 -18.65
C ALA A 72 -8.91 1.25 -17.42
N ILE A 73 -9.38 0.11 -16.89
CA ILE A 73 -10.21 0.00 -15.69
C ILE A 73 -9.44 -0.83 -14.68
N GLU A 74 -9.10 -0.22 -13.53
CA GLU A 74 -8.41 -0.90 -12.43
C GLU A 74 -9.42 -1.28 -11.33
N THR A 75 -9.27 -2.48 -10.78
CA THR A 75 -10.20 -3.06 -9.82
C THR A 75 -9.53 -4.08 -8.89
N ASN A 76 -9.94 -4.06 -7.63
CA ASN A 76 -9.61 -5.08 -6.64
C ASN A 76 -10.85 -5.38 -5.79
N ILE A 77 -10.97 -6.60 -5.26
CA ILE A 77 -12.13 -7.04 -4.47
C ILE A 77 -11.78 -8.25 -3.61
N GLY A 78 -12.15 -8.23 -2.33
CA GLY A 78 -11.84 -9.32 -1.42
C GLY A 78 -12.05 -8.98 0.05
N TYR A 79 -11.47 -9.80 0.91
CA TYR A 79 -11.24 -9.47 2.31
C TYR A 79 -9.80 -8.98 2.44
N ILE A 80 -9.59 -7.67 2.50
CA ILE A 80 -8.29 -7.04 2.22
C ILE A 80 -7.63 -6.49 3.49
N GLU A 81 -8.28 -5.53 4.15
CA GLU A 81 -7.66 -4.76 5.24
C GLU A 81 -8.01 -5.27 6.63
N THR A 82 -7.04 -5.34 7.54
CA THR A 82 -7.23 -5.93 8.89
C THR A 82 -7.46 -4.90 10.01
N TYR A 83 -7.65 -3.62 9.67
CA TYR A 83 -7.72 -2.53 10.65
C TYR A 83 -8.86 -2.65 11.67
N LEU A 84 -10.01 -3.22 11.26
CA LEU A 84 -11.19 -3.29 12.12
C LEU A 84 -11.19 -4.48 13.10
N ASP A 85 -10.37 -5.51 12.88
CA ASP A 85 -10.24 -6.61 13.83
C ASP A 85 -9.37 -6.17 15.01
N PRO A 86 -9.85 -6.18 16.27
CA PRO A 86 -9.03 -5.86 17.43
C PRO A 86 -7.79 -6.75 17.61
N LEU A 87 -7.78 -7.93 16.98
CA LEU A 87 -6.63 -8.84 16.93
C LEU A 87 -5.76 -8.66 15.69
N GLY A 88 -6.22 -7.93 14.66
CA GLY A 88 -5.49 -7.67 13.41
C GLY A 88 -5.27 -8.89 12.53
N VAL A 89 -6.10 -9.95 12.66
CA VAL A 89 -5.91 -11.22 11.94
C VAL A 89 -7.09 -11.59 11.02
N ARG A 90 -8.14 -10.77 10.99
CA ARG A 90 -9.29 -10.90 10.09
C ARG A 90 -9.43 -9.62 9.29
N ALA A 91 -9.66 -9.79 8.00
CA ALA A 91 -9.80 -8.66 7.08
C ALA A 91 -11.27 -8.26 6.88
N GLU A 92 -11.50 -6.97 6.65
CA GLU A 92 -12.75 -6.38 6.20
C GLU A 92 -12.96 -6.65 4.70
N TYR A 93 -14.22 -6.84 4.31
CA TYR A 93 -14.58 -6.92 2.90
C TYR A 93 -14.53 -5.54 2.26
N GLU A 94 -13.88 -5.44 1.11
CA GLU A 94 -13.92 -4.25 0.29
C GLU A 94 -13.81 -4.57 -1.21
N GLY A 95 -14.10 -3.58 -2.04
CA GLY A 95 -13.78 -3.64 -3.46
C GLY A 95 -14.02 -2.33 -4.17
N PHE A 96 -13.22 -2.07 -5.20
CA PHE A 96 -13.30 -0.83 -5.98
C PHE A 96 -13.26 -1.06 -7.48
N VAL A 97 -13.82 -0.11 -8.21
CA VAL A 97 -13.70 0.02 -9.66
C VAL A 97 -13.30 1.46 -9.97
N SER A 98 -12.30 1.62 -10.83
CA SER A 98 -11.71 2.92 -11.13
C SER A 98 -11.24 3.02 -12.58
N ILE A 99 -11.08 4.25 -13.07
CA ILE A 99 -10.51 4.55 -14.38
C ILE A 99 -9.07 5.03 -14.18
N VAL A 100 -8.12 4.45 -14.91
CA VAL A 100 -6.72 4.88 -14.84
C VAL A 100 -6.55 6.25 -15.49
N ASN A 101 -6.03 7.21 -14.74
CA ASN A 101 -5.65 8.52 -15.24
C ASN A 101 -4.24 8.46 -15.84
N LYS A 102 -4.15 8.18 -17.15
CA LYS A 102 -2.87 8.00 -17.86
C LYS A 102 -1.97 9.24 -17.84
N GLU A 103 -2.51 10.45 -17.68
CA GLU A 103 -1.71 11.67 -17.62
C GLU A 103 -1.02 11.78 -16.27
N THR A 104 -1.79 11.70 -15.18
CA THR A 104 -1.24 11.74 -13.82
C THR A 104 -0.35 10.52 -13.55
N SER A 105 -0.71 9.32 -14.01
CA SER A 105 0.13 8.11 -13.87
C SER A 105 1.53 8.25 -14.50
N LYS A 106 1.72 9.11 -15.51
CA LYS A 106 3.06 9.38 -16.04
C LYS A 106 3.95 10.10 -15.01
N LEU A 107 3.38 10.96 -14.17
CA LEU A 107 4.12 11.64 -13.10
C LEU A 107 4.56 10.63 -12.04
N PHE A 108 3.65 9.75 -11.62
CA PHE A 108 3.96 8.64 -10.71
C PHE A 108 4.98 7.65 -11.30
N SER A 109 4.89 7.34 -12.59
CA SER A 109 5.90 6.51 -13.29
C SER A 109 7.29 7.16 -13.27
N LYS A 110 7.36 8.48 -13.49
CA LYS A 110 8.62 9.24 -13.35
C LYS A 110 9.15 9.19 -11.92
N LEU A 111 8.27 9.24 -10.91
CA LEU A 111 8.68 9.07 -9.51
C LEU A 111 9.27 7.69 -9.27
N VAL A 112 8.63 6.62 -9.76
CA VAL A 112 9.16 5.24 -9.70
C VAL A 112 10.52 5.13 -10.38
N ASP A 113 10.70 5.80 -11.53
CA ASP A 113 11.98 5.80 -12.24
C ASP A 113 13.10 6.52 -11.49
N ASN A 114 12.76 7.49 -10.63
CA ASN A 114 13.71 8.21 -9.77
C ASN A 114 13.83 7.61 -8.36
N ALA A 115 13.04 6.59 -8.01
CA ALA A 115 12.92 6.08 -6.65
C ALA A 115 14.27 5.66 -6.05
N GLU A 116 15.11 4.94 -6.79
CA GLU A 116 16.43 4.50 -6.27
C GLU A 116 17.32 5.67 -5.87
N LYS A 117 17.30 6.78 -6.63
CA LYS A 117 18.05 8.01 -6.27
C LYS A 117 17.47 8.63 -4.99
N LEU A 118 16.14 8.70 -4.88
CA LEU A 118 15.48 9.28 -3.70
C LEU A 118 15.67 8.43 -2.44
N ILE A 119 15.78 7.11 -2.59
CA ILE A 119 16.08 6.18 -1.49
C ILE A 119 17.47 6.45 -0.90
N GLU A 120 18.44 6.91 -1.68
CA GLU A 120 19.77 7.27 -1.18
C GLU A 120 19.74 8.44 -0.19
N TYR A 121 18.68 9.25 -0.18
CA TYR A 121 18.50 10.32 0.80
C TYR A 121 18.03 9.80 2.16
N LEU A 122 17.46 8.60 2.23
CA LEU A 122 16.85 8.08 3.46
C LEU A 122 17.91 7.79 4.54
N PRO A 123 17.61 8.12 5.81
CA PRO A 123 18.66 8.26 6.85
C PRO A 123 19.12 6.94 7.48
N TRP A 124 18.51 5.80 7.16
CA TRP A 124 18.86 4.50 7.78
C TRP A 124 20.03 3.77 7.13
N GLY A 125 20.46 4.22 5.94
CA GLY A 125 21.61 3.67 5.22
C GLY A 125 21.33 2.36 4.49
N LYS A 126 22.22 2.02 3.55
CA LYS A 126 22.03 0.95 2.56
C LYS A 126 21.80 -0.44 3.17
N ASP A 127 22.43 -0.76 4.29
CA ASP A 127 22.33 -2.09 4.89
C ASP A 127 20.95 -2.36 5.52
N PHE A 128 20.17 -1.31 5.78
CA PHE A 128 18.78 -1.36 6.25
C PHE A 128 17.77 -1.14 5.12
N GLU A 129 18.24 -1.07 3.88
CA GLU A 129 17.40 -1.02 2.69
C GLU A 129 17.37 -2.38 1.99
N LYS A 130 16.32 -2.63 1.21
CA LYS A 130 16.20 -3.85 0.39
C LYS A 130 17.38 -3.94 -0.58
N ASP A 131 17.94 -5.14 -0.74
CA ASP A 131 19.11 -5.37 -1.61
C ASP A 131 18.86 -4.97 -3.07
N LYS A 132 17.60 -5.04 -3.49
CA LYS A 132 17.11 -4.58 -4.79
C LYS A 132 15.76 -3.91 -4.60
N PHE A 133 15.63 -2.68 -5.09
CA PHE A 133 14.34 -2.02 -5.16
C PHE A 133 13.52 -2.64 -6.30
N ASN A 134 12.41 -3.28 -5.95
CA ASN A 134 11.46 -3.79 -6.93
C ASN A 134 10.55 -2.64 -7.35
N LYS A 135 10.84 -2.03 -8.51
CA LYS A 135 10.03 -0.96 -9.10
C LYS A 135 8.56 -1.42 -9.22
N PRO A 136 7.63 -0.86 -8.43
CA PRO A 136 6.24 -1.24 -8.51
C PRO A 136 5.52 -0.49 -9.65
N ASP A 137 4.34 -0.97 -10.01
CA ASP A 137 3.40 -0.14 -10.77
C ASP A 137 2.87 0.96 -9.85
N PHE A 138 2.75 2.19 -10.34
CA PHE A 138 2.15 3.29 -9.59
C PHE A 138 1.23 4.10 -10.50
N THR A 139 -0.07 3.88 -10.32
CA THR A 139 -1.11 4.47 -11.15
C THR A 139 -1.98 5.44 -10.36
N SER A 140 -2.31 6.58 -10.97
CA SER A 140 -3.37 7.46 -10.49
C SER A 140 -4.72 7.00 -11.05
N LEU A 141 -5.71 6.94 -10.18
CA LEU A 141 -7.03 6.36 -10.42
C LEU A 141 -8.12 7.39 -10.12
N ASN A 142 -9.11 7.44 -11.00
CA ASN A 142 -10.39 8.07 -10.72
C ASN A 142 -11.38 6.99 -10.27
N VAL A 143 -11.67 6.95 -8.98
CA VAL A 143 -12.60 6.00 -8.38
C VAL A 143 -14.01 6.25 -8.93
N LEU A 144 -14.64 5.20 -9.47
CA LEU A 144 -16.04 5.21 -9.88
C LEU A 144 -16.95 4.73 -8.75
N ALA A 145 -16.53 3.67 -8.07
CA ALA A 145 -17.22 3.10 -6.92
C ALA A 145 -16.21 2.42 -6.01
N PHE A 146 -16.37 2.62 -4.70
CA PHE A 146 -15.62 1.93 -3.66
C PHE A 146 -16.60 1.44 -2.60
N ALA A 147 -16.70 0.12 -2.42
CA ALA A 147 -17.47 -0.49 -1.36
C ALA A 147 -16.54 -0.74 -0.17
N CYS A 148 -16.48 0.22 0.76
CA CYS A 148 -15.62 0.19 1.95
C CYS A 148 -16.28 0.94 3.12
N SER A 149 -15.72 0.81 4.32
CA SER A 149 -16.15 1.57 5.50
C SER A 149 -15.71 3.04 5.47
N GLY A 150 -14.58 3.34 4.82
CA GLY A 150 -14.09 4.68 4.52
C GLY A 150 -13.18 4.63 3.29
N THR A 151 -13.35 5.57 2.36
CA THR A 151 -12.56 5.57 1.12
C THR A 151 -11.14 6.07 1.41
N PRO A 152 -10.10 5.26 1.17
CA PRO A 152 -8.73 5.72 1.34
C PRO A 152 -8.35 6.72 0.24
N ILE A 153 -7.19 7.37 0.37
CA ILE A 153 -6.64 8.27 -0.66
C ILE A 153 -5.49 7.64 -1.45
N GLY A 154 -4.87 6.59 -0.91
CA GLY A 154 -3.83 5.78 -1.52
C GLY A 154 -3.94 4.33 -1.04
N ILE A 155 -3.43 3.39 -1.84
CA ILE A 155 -3.42 1.96 -1.49
C ILE A 155 -2.15 1.27 -2.03
N ASN A 156 -1.56 0.39 -1.22
CA ASN A 156 -0.49 -0.53 -1.61
C ASN A 156 -0.93 -1.99 -1.46
N LEU A 157 -1.06 -2.73 -2.57
CA LEU A 157 -1.58 -4.11 -2.56
C LEU A 157 -0.75 -5.08 -3.42
N PRO A 158 -0.83 -6.41 -3.16
CA PRO A 158 -1.69 -7.06 -2.16
C PRO A 158 -1.06 -7.14 -0.75
N ASN A 159 -1.89 -7.34 0.28
CA ASN A 159 -1.48 -7.61 1.67
C ASN A 159 -0.93 -9.04 1.90
N TYR A 160 -0.22 -9.60 0.90
CA TYR A 160 0.43 -10.90 0.97
C TYR A 160 1.94 -10.73 0.85
N ASP A 161 2.65 -10.81 1.98
CA ASP A 161 4.10 -10.62 2.03
C ASP A 161 4.84 -11.54 1.03
N ASP A 162 4.41 -12.80 0.92
CA ASP A 162 4.99 -13.75 -0.02
C ASP A 162 4.84 -13.34 -1.49
N ILE A 163 3.78 -12.61 -1.84
CA ILE A 163 3.58 -12.08 -3.20
C ILE A 163 4.39 -10.80 -3.38
N ARG A 164 4.36 -9.88 -2.41
CA ARG A 164 5.10 -8.60 -2.46
C ARG A 164 6.60 -8.82 -2.62
N GLU A 165 7.15 -9.80 -1.89
CA GLU A 165 8.58 -10.12 -1.90
C GLU A 165 9.01 -10.81 -3.21
N ASN A 166 8.22 -11.77 -3.70
CA ASN A 166 8.65 -12.65 -4.79
C ASN A 166 8.14 -12.27 -6.17
N LEU A 167 7.02 -11.55 -6.27
CA LEU A 167 6.33 -11.27 -7.53
C LEU A 167 6.13 -9.78 -7.78
N GLY A 168 5.77 -9.01 -6.75
CA GLY A 168 5.56 -7.57 -6.84
C GLY A 168 4.25 -7.10 -6.18
N TYR A 169 3.99 -5.81 -6.34
CA TYR A 169 2.85 -5.10 -5.78
C TYR A 169 2.50 -3.90 -6.68
N LYS A 170 1.30 -3.35 -6.50
CA LYS A 170 0.84 -2.11 -7.15
C LYS A 170 0.59 -1.05 -6.09
N ASN A 171 0.98 0.18 -6.40
CA ASN A 171 0.57 1.37 -5.66
C ASN A 171 -0.50 2.08 -6.48
N VAL A 172 -1.52 2.59 -5.80
CA VAL A 172 -2.56 3.37 -6.45
C VAL A 172 -2.81 4.67 -5.69
N ASP A 173 -2.83 5.76 -6.44
CA ASP A 173 -3.24 7.09 -6.00
C ASP A 173 -4.71 7.28 -6.37
N LEU A 174 -5.56 7.63 -5.42
CA LEU A 174 -6.99 7.82 -5.67
C LEU A 174 -7.28 9.32 -5.88
N GLY A 175 -6.90 9.83 -7.04
CA GLY A 175 -6.81 11.26 -7.33
C GLY A 175 -8.10 12.08 -7.22
N ASN A 176 -9.29 11.44 -7.30
CA ASN A 176 -10.58 12.14 -7.21
C ASN A 176 -11.27 12.03 -5.84
N VAL A 177 -10.67 11.34 -4.87
CA VAL A 177 -11.23 11.18 -3.52
C VAL A 177 -10.50 12.01 -2.46
N TYR A 178 -9.45 12.72 -2.84
CA TYR A 178 -8.77 13.67 -1.96
C TYR A 178 -9.77 14.63 -1.30
N PRO A 179 -9.69 14.82 0.02
CA PRO A 179 -10.53 15.79 0.71
C PRO A 179 -10.24 17.18 0.17
N LYS A 180 -11.30 17.91 -0.16
CA LYS A 180 -11.19 19.31 -0.61
C LYS A 180 -11.61 20.23 0.52
N PRO A 181 -10.68 20.86 1.24
CA PRO A 181 -11.05 21.79 2.30
C PRO A 181 -11.80 22.98 1.68
N THR A 182 -12.88 23.41 2.33
CA THR A 182 -13.44 24.74 2.08
C THR A 182 -12.81 25.72 3.06
N TYR A 183 -12.74 26.99 2.68
CA TYR A 183 -12.15 28.00 3.53
C TYR A 183 -12.85 28.05 4.91
N GLU A 184 -14.17 27.88 4.96
CA GLU A 184 -14.96 27.88 6.19
C GLU A 184 -14.69 26.67 7.09
N ASN A 185 -14.34 25.52 6.50
CA ASN A 185 -14.14 24.26 7.23
C ASN A 185 -12.71 24.08 7.74
N ILE A 186 -11.75 24.90 7.30
CA ILE A 186 -10.39 24.90 7.85
C ILE A 186 -10.44 25.46 9.28
N GLN A 187 -10.12 24.60 10.24
CA GLN A 187 -10.04 24.91 11.68
C GLN A 187 -8.57 25.01 12.11
N TYR A 188 -8.32 25.67 13.24
CA TYR A 188 -6.99 25.78 13.87
C TYR A 188 -5.91 26.53 13.07
N MET A 189 -6.27 27.16 11.95
CA MET A 189 -5.42 28.06 11.16
C MET A 189 -6.14 29.38 10.93
N GLU A 190 -5.38 30.48 10.87
CA GLU A 190 -5.89 31.83 10.59
C GLU A 190 -4.92 32.61 9.69
N GLY A 191 -5.43 33.67 9.06
CA GLY A 191 -4.63 34.58 8.23
C GLY A 191 -3.87 33.88 7.10
N GLU A 192 -2.62 34.28 6.89
CA GLU A 192 -1.78 33.83 5.77
C GLU A 192 -1.56 32.30 5.76
N MET A 193 -1.47 31.64 6.92
CA MET A 193 -1.35 30.17 7.00
C MET A 193 -2.59 29.47 6.42
N LYS A 194 -3.78 30.01 6.71
CA LYS A 194 -5.03 29.47 6.21
C LYS A 194 -5.20 29.71 4.70
N ASP A 195 -4.76 30.86 4.21
CA ASP A 195 -4.75 31.18 2.78
C ASP A 195 -3.81 30.24 2.00
N LEU A 196 -2.60 30.00 2.53
CA LEU A 196 -1.64 29.05 1.96
C LEU A 196 -2.19 27.63 1.94
N TYR A 197 -2.69 27.14 3.08
CA TYR A 197 -3.28 25.80 3.17
C TYR A 197 -4.46 25.63 2.20
N TYR A 198 -5.37 26.62 2.14
CA TYR A 198 -6.49 26.57 1.19
C TYR A 198 -6.02 26.52 -0.26
N LYS A 199 -4.96 27.26 -0.61
CA LYS A 199 -4.40 27.31 -1.96
C LYS A 199 -3.71 26.01 -2.38
N TYR A 200 -2.91 25.41 -1.49
CA TYR A 200 -1.96 24.34 -1.86
C TYR A 200 -2.22 22.97 -1.21
N SER A 201 -3.28 22.83 -0.40
CA SER A 201 -3.60 21.56 0.28
C SER A 201 -3.68 20.36 -0.66
N ASN A 202 -4.21 20.53 -1.87
CA ASN A 202 -4.32 19.43 -2.83
C ASN A 202 -2.95 19.02 -3.39
N GLU A 203 -2.13 19.98 -3.81
CA GLU A 203 -0.76 19.72 -4.30
C GLU A 203 0.12 19.10 -3.22
N SER A 204 0.09 19.67 -2.02
CA SER A 204 0.81 19.16 -0.87
C SER A 204 0.38 17.72 -0.55
N LEU A 205 -0.92 17.46 -0.43
CA LEU A 205 -1.42 16.12 -0.12
C LEU A 205 -1.13 15.11 -1.23
N THR A 206 -1.18 15.52 -2.50
CA THR A 206 -0.81 14.67 -3.65
C THR A 206 0.65 14.24 -3.56
N LEU A 207 1.56 15.19 -3.30
CA LEU A 207 2.99 14.89 -3.15
C LEU A 207 3.24 14.02 -1.92
N MET A 208 2.57 14.30 -0.80
CA MET A 208 2.69 13.54 0.44
C MET A 208 2.27 12.08 0.21
N VAL A 209 1.11 11.83 -0.40
CA VAL A 209 0.64 10.47 -0.70
C VAL A 209 1.58 9.76 -1.66
N ALA A 210 2.05 10.43 -2.72
CA ALA A 210 2.99 9.83 -3.66
C ALA A 210 4.28 9.34 -2.97
N LEU A 211 4.83 10.14 -2.07
CA LEU A 211 6.01 9.79 -1.30
C LEU A 211 5.72 8.74 -0.22
N HIS A 212 4.60 8.86 0.48
CA HIS A 212 4.14 7.96 1.53
C HIS A 212 4.00 6.52 0.99
N GLU A 213 3.28 6.34 -0.13
CA GLU A 213 3.01 5.01 -0.68
C GLU A 213 4.26 4.36 -1.28
N LEU A 214 4.97 5.09 -2.15
CA LEU A 214 6.11 4.52 -2.88
C LEU A 214 7.38 4.43 -2.02
N LEU A 215 7.69 5.50 -1.30
CA LEU A 215 8.97 5.64 -0.60
C LEU A 215 8.82 5.50 0.91
N GLY A 216 7.65 5.72 1.49
CA GLY A 216 7.32 5.26 2.84
C GLY A 216 7.20 3.73 2.86
N HIS A 217 6.04 3.19 2.51
CA HIS A 217 5.78 1.74 2.58
C HIS A 217 6.67 0.89 1.66
N GLY A 218 7.11 1.42 0.52
CA GLY A 218 7.93 0.66 -0.44
C GLY A 218 9.38 0.42 -0.02
N THR A 219 9.88 1.09 1.02
CA THR A 219 11.29 1.09 1.45
C THR A 219 11.51 0.40 2.80
N GLY A 220 12.77 0.15 3.13
CA GLY A 220 13.18 -0.47 4.37
C GLY A 220 13.20 -1.99 4.30
N LYS A 221 14.21 -2.58 4.96
CA LYS A 221 14.43 -4.03 5.02
C LYS A 221 14.06 -4.57 6.39
N LEU A 222 13.29 -5.65 6.40
CA LEU A 222 13.14 -6.50 7.59
C LEU A 222 14.32 -7.49 7.63
N LEU A 223 15.09 -7.43 8.73
CA LEU A 223 16.17 -8.36 8.98
C LEU A 223 15.58 -9.70 9.42
N THR A 224 15.85 -10.76 8.67
CA THR A 224 15.18 -12.06 8.83
C THR A 224 16.20 -13.20 8.84
N GLN A 225 15.94 -14.20 9.70
CA GLN A 225 16.60 -15.50 9.71
C GLN A 225 15.63 -16.58 9.27
N ASP A 226 16.03 -17.35 8.28
CA ASP A 226 15.26 -18.49 7.81
C ASP A 226 15.21 -19.62 8.84
N VAL A 227 14.01 -20.11 9.14
CA VAL A 227 13.80 -21.13 10.20
C VAL A 227 14.33 -22.51 9.84
N ASP A 228 14.36 -22.84 8.55
CA ASP A 228 14.73 -24.17 8.07
C ASP A 228 16.24 -24.28 7.81
N THR A 229 16.83 -23.24 7.23
CA THR A 229 18.25 -23.20 6.83
C THR A 229 19.13 -22.46 7.83
N GLY A 230 18.55 -21.65 8.71
CA GLY A 230 19.29 -20.78 9.64
C GLY A 230 19.97 -19.58 8.96
N LYS A 231 19.79 -19.39 7.65
CA LYS A 231 20.44 -18.33 6.87
C LYS A 231 19.81 -16.97 7.15
N PHE A 232 20.66 -15.94 7.31
CA PHE A 232 20.23 -14.55 7.42
C PHE A 232 20.11 -13.90 6.03
N ASN A 233 19.16 -12.97 5.88
CA ASN A 233 19.07 -12.10 4.69
C ASN A 233 20.00 -10.87 4.79
N PHE A 234 20.88 -10.81 5.78
CA PHE A 234 21.85 -9.74 6.02
C PHE A 234 23.18 -10.28 6.55
N ASP A 235 24.25 -9.48 6.52
CA ASP A 235 25.55 -9.85 7.10
C ASP A 235 25.51 -9.70 8.62
N HIS A 236 25.08 -10.76 9.32
CA HIS A 236 24.91 -10.78 10.78
C HIS A 236 26.19 -10.48 11.57
N GLU A 237 27.36 -10.71 10.97
CA GLU A 237 28.64 -10.47 11.65
C GLU A 237 29.13 -9.03 11.55
N LYS A 238 28.73 -8.32 10.50
CA LYS A 238 29.21 -6.97 10.20
C LYS A 238 28.17 -5.87 10.39
N LEU A 239 26.89 -6.18 10.23
CA LEU A 239 25.85 -5.16 10.34
C LEU A 239 25.77 -4.65 11.78
N LEU A 240 25.89 -3.32 11.90
CA LEU A 240 25.75 -2.61 13.17
C LEU A 240 24.44 -1.83 13.19
N ASN A 241 23.83 -1.75 14.36
CA ASN A 241 22.67 -0.89 14.59
C ASN A 241 23.08 0.58 14.42
N PRO A 242 22.40 1.37 13.58
CA PRO A 242 22.81 2.75 13.27
C PRO A 242 22.64 3.71 14.45
N PHE A 243 21.80 3.36 15.43
CA PHE A 243 21.56 4.18 16.62
C PHE A 243 22.50 3.83 17.78
N THR A 244 22.85 2.55 17.94
CA THR A 244 23.66 2.09 19.09
C THR A 244 25.11 1.75 18.74
N GLY A 245 25.41 1.49 17.48
CA GLY A 245 26.71 1.00 17.01
C GLY A 245 27.00 -0.46 17.40
N GLU A 246 26.04 -1.15 18.02
CA GLU A 246 26.19 -2.54 18.46
C GLU A 246 25.83 -3.53 17.35
N LYS A 247 26.28 -4.78 17.47
CA LYS A 247 25.84 -5.87 16.58
C LYS A 247 24.33 -6.08 16.68
N ILE A 248 23.70 -6.42 15.56
CA ILE A 248 22.28 -6.76 15.52
C ILE A 248 22.01 -8.01 16.35
N SER A 249 21.21 -7.87 17.41
CA SER A 249 20.82 -8.96 18.31
C SER A 249 19.36 -9.39 18.15
N THR A 250 18.54 -8.62 17.42
CA THR A 250 17.13 -8.89 17.17
C THR A 250 16.83 -8.88 15.68
N PHE A 251 16.00 -9.84 15.24
CA PHE A 251 15.59 -10.05 13.85
C PHE A 251 14.35 -10.93 13.82
N TYR A 252 13.65 -10.96 12.69
CA TYR A 252 12.50 -11.82 12.45
C TYR A 252 12.93 -13.25 12.15
N LYS A 253 12.12 -14.23 12.52
CA LYS A 253 12.14 -15.56 11.88
C LYS A 253 11.34 -15.53 10.59
N SER A 254 11.67 -16.35 9.60
CA SER A 254 10.96 -16.35 8.30
C SER A 254 9.48 -16.73 8.36
N ASN A 255 9.00 -17.23 9.50
CA ASN A 255 7.59 -17.50 9.78
C ASN A 255 6.91 -16.42 10.64
N GLU A 256 7.59 -15.31 10.92
CA GLU A 256 7.09 -14.17 11.70
C GLU A 256 6.90 -12.96 10.79
N THR A 257 5.86 -12.16 11.06
CA THR A 257 5.54 -10.94 10.30
C THR A 257 5.67 -9.70 11.17
N TRP A 258 5.76 -8.52 10.54
CA TRP A 258 5.70 -7.22 11.22
C TRP A 258 4.53 -7.14 12.21
N SER A 259 3.31 -7.45 11.74
CA SER A 259 2.09 -7.43 12.54
C SER A 259 2.13 -8.40 13.72
N SER A 260 2.71 -9.59 13.54
CA SER A 260 2.84 -10.58 14.62
C SER A 260 3.74 -10.12 15.76
N LYS A 261 4.75 -9.27 15.47
CA LYS A 261 5.71 -8.77 16.45
C LYS A 261 5.29 -7.48 17.11
N PHE A 262 4.78 -6.54 16.32
CA PHE A 262 4.37 -5.22 16.82
C PHE A 262 2.95 -5.23 17.40
N GLY A 263 2.17 -6.29 17.14
CA GLY A 263 0.85 -6.49 17.72
C GLY A 263 -0.06 -5.29 17.45
N LYS A 264 -0.64 -4.71 18.49
CA LYS A 264 -1.57 -3.57 18.35
C LYS A 264 -0.94 -2.27 17.85
N LEU A 265 0.39 -2.15 17.88
CA LEU A 265 1.09 -0.94 17.44
C LEU A 265 1.45 -0.98 15.95
N HIS A 266 1.33 -2.14 15.30
CA HIS A 266 1.93 -2.36 13.98
C HIS A 266 1.45 -1.36 12.92
N SER A 267 0.15 -1.06 12.85
CA SER A 267 -0.40 -0.15 11.84
C SER A 267 0.06 1.28 12.11
N GLY A 268 -0.26 1.84 13.27
CA GLY A 268 0.07 3.24 13.58
C GLY A 268 1.58 3.54 13.58
N TYR A 269 2.42 2.53 13.88
CA TYR A 269 3.87 2.68 13.77
C TYR A 269 4.32 2.74 12.30
N GLU A 270 3.76 1.88 11.44
CA GLU A 270 4.10 1.85 10.02
C GLU A 270 3.61 3.11 9.28
N GLU A 271 2.39 3.58 9.57
CA GLU A 271 1.87 4.84 9.04
C GLU A 271 2.75 6.03 9.46
N CYS A 272 3.12 6.10 10.74
CA CYS A 272 4.02 7.15 11.26
C CYS A 272 5.36 7.15 10.51
N ARG A 273 5.91 5.97 10.21
CA ARG A 273 7.15 5.84 9.42
C ARG A 273 6.94 6.36 7.99
N ALA A 274 5.85 5.97 7.32
CA ALA A 274 5.58 6.37 5.95
C ALA A 274 5.32 7.88 5.82
N ASP A 275 4.54 8.47 6.72
CA ASP A 275 4.32 9.92 6.81
C ASP A 275 5.63 10.68 7.06
N THR A 276 6.46 10.17 7.97
CA THR A 276 7.77 10.79 8.26
C THR A 276 8.68 10.75 7.04
N VAL A 277 8.67 9.67 6.27
CA VAL A 277 9.42 9.59 5.01
C VAL A 277 8.89 10.58 3.99
N ALA A 278 7.57 10.73 3.86
CA ALA A 278 6.97 11.69 2.94
C ALA A 278 7.39 13.13 3.29
N LEU A 279 7.29 13.51 4.56
CA LEU A 279 7.74 14.82 5.06
C LEU A 279 9.23 15.04 4.84
N TYR A 280 10.06 14.03 5.14
CA TYR A 280 11.51 14.12 4.96
C TYR A 280 11.89 14.30 3.49
N LEU A 281 11.31 13.51 2.60
CA LEU A 281 11.60 13.56 1.17
C LEU A 281 10.97 14.80 0.49
N GLY A 282 9.88 15.33 1.04
CA GLY A 282 9.27 16.59 0.58
C GLY A 282 10.19 17.81 0.70
N HIS A 283 11.22 17.72 1.56
CA HIS A 283 12.26 18.75 1.72
C HIS A 283 13.27 18.80 0.56
N PHE A 284 13.23 17.85 -0.36
CA PHE A 284 14.07 17.85 -1.55
C PHE A 284 13.26 18.36 -2.75
N GLU A 285 13.91 19.14 -3.61
CA GLU A 285 13.27 19.74 -4.78
C GLU A 285 12.94 18.68 -5.85
N GLU A 286 13.71 17.59 -5.92
CA GLU A 286 13.57 16.61 -7.01
C GLU A 286 12.19 15.91 -7.03
N PRO A 287 11.62 15.43 -5.91
CA PRO A 287 10.23 14.97 -5.90
C PRO A 287 9.24 16.02 -6.40
N TYR A 288 9.40 17.29 -5.99
CA TYR A 288 8.51 18.37 -6.38
C TYR A 288 8.51 18.59 -7.90
N GLN A 289 9.70 18.70 -8.50
CA GLN A 289 9.86 18.92 -9.94
C GLN A 289 9.24 17.82 -10.81
N ILE A 290 9.09 16.60 -10.29
CA ILE A 290 8.42 15.51 -11.01
C ILE A 290 6.94 15.82 -11.23
N PHE A 291 6.26 16.40 -10.23
CA PHE A 291 4.83 16.69 -10.27
C PHE A 291 4.53 18.10 -10.76
N PHE A 292 5.45 19.05 -10.54
CA PHE A 292 5.19 20.48 -10.69
C PHE A 292 6.34 21.22 -11.41
N ALA A 293 6.87 20.62 -12.49
CA ALA A 293 8.05 21.09 -13.24
C ALA A 293 8.03 22.57 -13.70
N ASP A 294 6.85 23.21 -13.78
CA ASP A 294 6.69 24.60 -14.22
C ASP A 294 6.26 25.55 -13.08
N ARG A 295 6.38 25.11 -11.81
CA ARG A 295 5.92 25.85 -10.62
C ARG A 295 7.01 26.00 -9.54
N GLU A 296 8.28 26.01 -9.93
CA GLU A 296 9.44 26.04 -9.01
C GLU A 296 9.33 27.10 -7.89
N ASP A 297 8.83 28.30 -8.23
CA ASP A 297 8.63 29.40 -7.28
C ASP A 297 7.60 29.09 -6.16
N GLU A 298 6.79 28.04 -6.31
CA GLU A 298 5.75 27.62 -5.36
C GLU A 298 6.19 26.43 -4.49
N TRP A 299 7.39 25.88 -4.71
CA TRP A 299 7.86 24.68 -3.99
C TRP A 299 7.87 24.87 -2.47
N LEU A 300 8.48 25.97 -1.99
CA LEU A 300 8.60 26.24 -0.56
C LEU A 300 7.23 26.43 0.11
N ASP A 301 6.25 27.00 -0.60
CA ASP A 301 4.89 27.14 -0.08
C ASP A 301 4.19 25.79 0.03
N ILE A 302 4.34 24.93 -1.00
CA ILE A 302 3.73 23.59 -1.03
C ILE A 302 4.38 22.68 0.02
N GLU A 303 5.71 22.74 0.16
CA GLU A 303 6.44 22.05 1.24
C GLU A 303 5.97 22.55 2.61
N TYR A 304 5.88 23.87 2.81
CA TYR A 304 5.40 24.43 4.06
C TYR A 304 3.99 23.93 4.41
N VAL A 305 3.09 23.89 3.43
CA VAL A 305 1.74 23.33 3.61
C VAL A 305 1.75 21.83 3.90
N MET A 306 2.77 21.08 3.46
CA MET A 306 2.93 19.66 3.85
C MET A 306 3.27 19.50 5.34
N TRP A 307 3.99 20.46 5.92
CA TRP A 307 4.32 20.47 7.34
C TRP A 307 3.22 21.05 8.24
N LEU A 308 2.29 21.83 7.68
CA LEU A 308 1.14 22.43 8.39
C LEU A 308 0.04 21.40 8.69
#